data_AF-A0A8C1MIL2-F1
#
_entry.id   AF-A0A8C1MIL2-F1
#
_cell.length_a   1.000
_cell.length_b   1.000
_cell.length_c   1.000
_cell.angle_alpha   90.00
_cell.angle_beta   90.00
_cell.angle_gamma   90.00
#
_symmetry.space_group_name_H-M   'P 1'
#
loop_
_entity.id
_entity.type
_entity.pdbx_description
1 polymer ?
#
loop_
_entity_poly.entity_id
_entity_poly.type
_entity_poly.pdbx_seq_one_letter_code
_entity_poly.pdbx_strand_id
1 'polypeptide(L)'
;MLPHKTKRGQAALERLKVFDGIPPPYDKRKQEEDEEDSLHTPFFRVSCRCSGVIARSHTSQRLSRIIGMAIKEDLGWKVDLREPVLEVNAYLSDDHCIVGIPLLKHPLASRTYMKHNGLHSTIAWAMSSLFHQALYDFIYAISEYLNISLIIRTHFTPGSQF
;
A
#
# COMPACT_ATOMS: atom_id res chain seq x y z
N MET A 1 -1.06 -1.03 41.68
CA MET A 1 -1.83 -2.17 42.23
C MET A 1 -1.94 -2.00 43.73
N LEU A 2 -3.14 -2.10 44.32
CA LEU A 2 -3.28 -2.05 45.79
C LEU A 2 -2.55 -3.24 46.41
N PRO A 3 -1.73 -3.04 47.47
CA PRO A 3 -1.04 -4.14 48.12
C PRO A 3 -2.05 -5.13 48.71
N HIS A 4 -1.99 -6.38 48.26
CA HIS A 4 -2.86 -7.47 48.72
C HIS A 4 -2.72 -7.79 50.22
N LYS A 5 -1.70 -7.22 50.87
CA LYS A 5 -1.39 -7.39 52.30
C LYS A 5 -2.26 -6.54 53.24
N THR A 6 -3.15 -5.70 52.71
CA THR A 6 -4.10 -4.94 53.53
C THR A 6 -5.35 -5.79 53.78
N LYS A 7 -5.94 -5.72 54.98
CA LYS A 7 -7.17 -6.48 55.33
C LYS A 7 -8.30 -6.25 54.31
N ARG A 8 -8.40 -5.03 53.78
CA ARG A 8 -9.35 -4.66 52.71
C ARG A 8 -9.02 -5.32 51.37
N GLY A 9 -7.74 -5.42 51.01
CA GLY A 9 -7.28 -6.12 49.81
C GLY A 9 -7.56 -7.62 49.88
N GLN A 10 -7.41 -8.21 51.06
CA GLN A 10 -7.67 -9.64 51.27
C GLN A 10 -9.18 -9.98 51.17
N ALA A 11 -10.04 -9.17 51.78
CA ALA A 11 -11.50 -9.30 51.65
C ALA A 11 -12.02 -9.04 50.22
N ALA A 12 -11.29 -8.24 49.42
CA ALA A 12 -11.62 -8.01 48.01
C ALA A 12 -11.21 -9.20 47.13
N LEU A 13 -10.07 -9.84 47.43
CA LEU A 13 -9.61 -11.07 46.77
C LEU A 13 -10.53 -12.26 47.05
N GLU A 14 -10.99 -12.43 48.30
CA GLU A 14 -11.95 -13.50 48.65
C GLU A 14 -13.30 -13.40 47.91
N ARG A 15 -13.65 -12.20 47.45
CA ARG A 15 -14.89 -11.93 46.70
C ARG A 15 -14.68 -11.95 45.18
N LEU A 16 -13.44 -12.04 44.72
CA LEU A 16 -13.11 -12.04 43.30
C LEU A 16 -13.38 -13.43 42.72
N LYS A 17 -14.50 -13.59 42.03
CA LYS A 17 -14.75 -14.76 41.19
C LYS A 17 -14.09 -14.54 39.83
N VAL A 18 -12.96 -15.19 39.61
CA VAL A 18 -12.32 -15.26 38.30
C VAL A 18 -12.99 -16.40 37.53
N PHE A 19 -13.60 -16.08 36.40
CA PHE A 19 -14.11 -17.08 35.46
C PHE A 19 -13.02 -17.27 34.39
N ASP A 20 -12.19 -18.30 34.54
CA ASP A 20 -11.16 -18.70 33.57
C ASP A 20 -11.77 -19.46 32.39
N GLY A 21 -12.86 -18.92 31.84
CA GLY A 21 -13.60 -19.55 30.78
C GLY A 21 -14.28 -18.53 29.89
N ILE A 22 -14.09 -18.69 28.58
CA ILE A 22 -14.84 -17.98 27.56
C ILE A 22 -16.33 -18.30 27.75
N PRO A 23 -17.24 -17.32 27.91
CA PRO A 23 -18.65 -17.59 28.10
C PRO A 23 -19.27 -18.30 26.87
N PRO A 24 -20.07 -19.36 27.04
CA PRO A 24 -20.79 -20.00 25.93
C PRO A 24 -21.73 -18.95 25.30
N PRO A 25 -21.58 -18.60 24.00
CA PRO A 25 -21.53 -19.51 22.85
C PRO A 25 -20.17 -19.57 22.11
N TYR A 26 -19.08 -19.11 22.71
CA TYR A 26 -17.75 -19.06 22.05
C TYR A 26 -16.84 -20.26 22.39
N ASP A 27 -17.36 -21.23 23.13
CA ASP A 27 -16.67 -22.41 23.68
C ASP A 27 -16.54 -23.58 22.68
N LYS A 28 -16.26 -23.28 21.40
CA LYS A 28 -16.15 -24.31 20.33
C LYS A 28 -14.83 -24.32 19.57
N ARG A 29 -13.85 -23.52 19.96
CA ARG A 29 -12.51 -23.65 19.38
C ARG A 29 -11.73 -24.60 20.26
N LYS A 30 -11.53 -25.82 19.76
CA LYS A 30 -10.54 -26.75 20.28
C LYS A 30 -9.25 -25.98 20.62
N GLN A 31 -8.71 -26.26 21.79
CA GLN A 31 -7.27 -26.20 22.03
C GLN A 31 -6.61 -27.09 20.96
N GLU A 32 -6.19 -26.46 19.87
CA GLU A 32 -5.11 -26.95 19.03
C GLU A 32 -3.86 -26.18 19.48
N GLU A 33 -3.48 -26.44 20.74
CA GLU A 33 -2.16 -26.16 21.27
C GLU A 33 -1.21 -27.17 20.61
N ASP A 34 -0.73 -26.82 19.41
CA ASP A 34 0.49 -27.34 18.74
C ASP A 34 0.87 -26.55 17.45
N GLU A 35 0.14 -25.51 17.00
CA GLU A 35 0.43 -24.76 15.75
C GLU A 35 0.42 -23.20 15.89
N GLU A 36 0.92 -22.64 17.00
CA GLU A 36 0.87 -21.19 17.23
C GLU A 36 1.98 -20.34 16.57
N ASP A 37 2.98 -20.93 15.91
CA ASP A 37 4.01 -20.18 15.16
C ASP A 37 3.61 -19.84 13.71
N SER A 38 2.40 -20.24 13.29
CA SER A 38 1.90 -20.17 11.90
C SER A 38 0.81 -19.11 11.65
N LEU A 39 0.58 -18.19 12.57
CA LEU A 39 -0.40 -17.11 12.39
C LEU A 39 0.20 -15.98 11.54
N HIS A 40 0.02 -16.10 10.22
CA HIS A 40 0.29 -15.14 9.15
C HIS A 40 1.70 -15.12 8.52
N THR A 41 2.23 -16.26 8.05
CA THR A 41 3.20 -16.19 6.95
C THR A 41 2.48 -15.74 5.68
N PRO A 42 2.75 -14.55 5.12
CA PRO A 42 2.02 -14.08 3.94
C PRO A 42 2.40 -14.91 2.71
N PHE A 43 1.42 -15.16 1.84
CA PHE A 43 1.70 -15.65 0.51
C PHE A 43 2.27 -14.50 -0.32
N PHE A 44 3.43 -14.71 -0.91
CA PHE A 44 4.11 -13.68 -1.66
C PHE A 44 4.55 -14.13 -3.05
N ARG A 45 4.71 -13.13 -3.92
CA ARG A 45 5.31 -13.27 -5.24
C ARG A 45 6.41 -12.23 -5.41
N VAL A 46 7.49 -12.63 -6.09
CA VAL A 46 8.52 -11.70 -6.54
C VAL A 46 8.34 -11.41 -8.02
N SER A 47 8.29 -10.14 -8.38
CA SER A 47 8.32 -9.66 -9.75
C SER A 47 9.63 -8.92 -9.98
N CYS A 48 10.45 -9.43 -10.90
CA CYS A 48 11.73 -8.82 -11.22
C CYS A 48 11.69 -8.23 -12.62
N ARG A 49 12.19 -7.01 -12.74
CA ARG A 49 12.44 -6.30 -14.00
C ARG A 49 13.92 -5.99 -14.09
N CYS A 50 14.48 -6.19 -15.28
CA CYS A 50 15.88 -5.95 -15.54
C CYS A 50 16.00 -4.99 -16.73
N SER A 51 17.01 -4.13 -16.70
CA SER A 51 17.35 -3.19 -17.78
C SER A 51 18.86 -3.16 -18.00
N GLY A 52 19.29 -2.73 -19.19
CA GLY A 52 20.73 -2.57 -19.48
C GLY A 52 21.45 -3.88 -19.83
N VAL A 53 22.73 -3.96 -19.45
CA VAL A 53 23.59 -5.15 -19.64
C VAL A 53 23.09 -6.32 -18.81
N ILE A 54 22.58 -6.07 -17.59
CA ILE A 54 22.10 -7.14 -16.71
C ILE A 54 20.91 -7.91 -17.29
N ALA A 55 20.06 -7.24 -18.06
CA ALA A 55 18.94 -7.87 -18.78
C ALA A 55 19.40 -8.81 -19.91
N ARG A 56 20.62 -8.61 -20.43
CA ARG A 56 21.21 -9.44 -21.49
C ARG A 56 21.97 -10.63 -20.93
N SER A 57 22.58 -10.48 -19.75
CA SER A 57 23.36 -11.53 -19.09
C SER A 57 22.50 -12.46 -18.23
N HIS A 58 21.39 -11.96 -17.66
CA HIS A 58 20.55 -12.71 -16.75
C HIS A 58 19.07 -12.55 -17.06
N THR A 59 18.36 -13.69 -17.05
CA THR A 59 16.90 -13.70 -17.21
C THR A 59 16.24 -13.18 -15.93
N SER A 60 15.27 -12.28 -16.05
CA SER A 60 14.58 -11.71 -14.90
C SER A 60 13.85 -12.76 -14.05
N GLN A 61 13.39 -13.86 -14.66
CA GLN A 61 12.79 -15.00 -13.96
C GLN A 61 13.80 -15.76 -13.08
N ARG A 62 15.07 -15.83 -13.51
CA ARG A 62 16.12 -16.47 -12.72
C ARG A 62 16.46 -15.62 -11.50
N LEU A 63 16.53 -14.30 -11.69
CA LEU A 63 16.75 -13.35 -10.61
C LEU A 63 15.56 -13.31 -9.64
N SER A 64 14.32 -13.29 -10.16
CA SER A 64 13.12 -13.36 -9.31
C SER A 64 13.07 -14.65 -8.49
N ARG A 65 13.53 -15.78 -9.04
CA ARG A 65 13.62 -17.05 -8.32
C ARG A 65 14.66 -17.00 -7.21
N ILE A 66 15.86 -16.46 -7.48
CA ILE A 66 16.92 -16.32 -6.48
C ILE A 66 16.44 -15.43 -5.33
N ILE A 67 15.85 -14.27 -5.65
CA ILE A 67 15.30 -13.35 -4.66
C ILE A 67 14.16 -14.01 -3.88
N GLY A 68 13.26 -14.73 -4.55
CA GLY A 68 12.16 -15.44 -3.90
C GLY A 68 12.63 -16.58 -2.99
N MET A 69 13.72 -17.28 -3.36
CA MET A 69 14.35 -18.29 -2.51
C MET A 69 14.99 -17.65 -1.28
N ALA A 70 15.74 -16.56 -1.44
CA ALA A 70 16.34 -15.83 -0.32
C ALA A 70 15.26 -15.35 0.67
N ILE A 71 14.18 -14.73 0.19
CA ILE A 71 13.07 -14.26 1.04
C ILE A 71 12.38 -15.43 1.75
N LYS A 72 12.21 -16.57 1.07
CA LYS A 72 11.61 -17.77 1.67
C LYS A 72 12.49 -18.35 2.78
N GLU A 73 13.79 -18.41 2.56
CA GLU A 73 14.77 -18.93 3.51
C GLU A 73 14.94 -18.00 4.71
N ASP A 74 15.00 -16.68 4.48
CA ASP A 74 15.26 -15.69 5.53
C ASP A 74 14.02 -15.35 6.36
N LEU A 75 12.84 -15.24 5.74
CA LEU A 75 11.61 -14.78 6.39
C LEU A 75 10.56 -15.88 6.59
N GLY A 76 10.79 -17.08 6.07
CA GLY A 76 9.82 -18.19 6.14
C GLY A 76 8.53 -17.96 5.34
N TRP A 77 8.51 -16.98 4.43
CA TRP A 77 7.30 -16.64 3.67
C TRP A 77 6.96 -17.72 2.61
N LYS A 78 5.67 -17.93 2.34
CA LYS A 78 5.21 -18.94 1.38
C LYS A 78 5.10 -18.32 -0.03
N VAL A 79 5.76 -18.92 -1.01
CA VAL A 79 5.70 -18.44 -2.41
C VAL A 79 4.41 -18.91 -3.07
N ASP A 80 3.59 -17.98 -3.55
CA ASP A 80 2.44 -18.26 -4.42
C ASP A 80 2.48 -17.32 -5.64
N LEU A 81 2.45 -17.89 -6.84
CA LEU A 81 2.52 -17.15 -8.11
C LEU A 81 1.14 -16.80 -8.67
N ARG A 82 0.06 -17.45 -8.21
CA ARG A 82 -1.30 -17.30 -8.75
C ARG A 82 -2.08 -16.24 -8.00
N GLU A 83 -2.16 -16.35 -6.67
CA GLU A 83 -2.86 -15.40 -5.80
C GLU A 83 -1.96 -14.93 -4.66
N PRO A 84 -0.97 -14.04 -4.93
CA PRO A 84 -0.15 -13.48 -3.89
C PRO A 84 -0.95 -12.47 -3.04
N VAL A 85 -0.79 -12.55 -1.72
CA VAL A 85 -1.27 -11.50 -0.80
C VAL A 85 -0.34 -10.29 -0.83
N LEU A 86 0.96 -10.55 -1.02
CA LEU A 86 2.03 -9.56 -1.04
C LEU A 86 2.89 -9.71 -2.31
N GLU A 87 3.16 -8.62 -3.01
CA GLU A 87 4.09 -8.62 -4.14
C GLU A 87 5.38 -7.88 -3.75
N VAL A 88 6.53 -8.42 -4.15
CA VAL A 88 7.83 -7.76 -3.99
C VAL A 88 8.36 -7.45 -5.38
N ASN A 89 8.56 -6.17 -5.66
CA ASN A 89 9.06 -5.69 -6.95
C ASN A 89 10.55 -5.38 -6.83
N ALA A 90 11.35 -6.04 -7.67
CA ALA A 90 12.77 -5.78 -7.81
C ALA A 90 13.08 -5.22 -9.21
N TYR A 91 13.73 -4.07 -9.27
CA TYR A 91 14.24 -3.47 -10.49
C TYR A 91 15.77 -3.46 -10.45
N LEU A 92 16.37 -4.18 -11.38
CA LEU A 92 17.82 -4.31 -11.52
C LEU A 92 18.25 -3.56 -12.79
N SER A 93 19.10 -2.57 -12.60
CA SER A 93 19.80 -1.88 -13.67
C SER A 93 21.31 -2.11 -13.53
N ASP A 94 22.09 -1.51 -14.43
CA ASP A 94 23.55 -1.65 -14.41
C ASP A 94 24.17 -0.92 -13.20
N ASP A 95 23.60 0.23 -12.81
CA ASP A 95 24.16 1.08 -11.74
C ASP A 95 23.34 1.05 -10.43
N HIS A 96 22.14 0.47 -10.45
CA HIS A 96 21.25 0.51 -9.29
C HIS A 96 20.34 -0.71 -9.19
N CYS A 97 20.03 -1.07 -7.95
CA CYS A 97 19.03 -2.09 -7.60
C CYS A 97 17.97 -1.43 -6.69
N ILE A 98 16.71 -1.51 -7.10
CA ILE A 98 15.57 -1.00 -6.33
C ILE A 98 14.71 -2.20 -5.95
N VAL A 99 14.44 -2.37 -4.67
CA VAL A 99 13.52 -3.39 -4.17
C VAL A 99 12.44 -2.70 -3.35
N GLY A 100 11.18 -3.03 -3.59
CA GLY A 100 10.07 -2.41 -2.89
C GLY A 100 8.79 -3.23 -2.93
N ILE A 101 7.86 -2.87 -2.07
CA ILE A 101 6.54 -3.47 -1.97
C ILE A 101 5.53 -2.46 -2.55
N PRO A 102 4.74 -2.83 -3.57
CA PRO A 102 3.70 -1.95 -4.09
C PRO A 102 2.62 -1.75 -3.02
N LEU A 103 2.28 -0.49 -2.75
CA LEU A 103 1.28 -0.14 -1.73
C LEU A 103 -0.14 -0.51 -2.15
N LEU A 104 -0.37 -0.68 -3.45
CA LEU A 104 -1.70 -0.88 -4.03
C LEU A 104 -1.74 -2.19 -4.80
N LYS A 105 -2.77 -2.99 -4.52
CA LYS A 105 -3.04 -4.26 -5.24
C LYS A 105 -3.57 -4.04 -6.65
N HIS A 106 -4.26 -2.92 -6.87
CA HIS A 106 -4.82 -2.55 -8.18
C HIS A 106 -4.20 -1.24 -8.67
N PRO A 107 -4.02 -1.09 -9.99
CA PRO A 107 -3.52 0.17 -10.55
C PRO A 107 -4.41 1.35 -10.16
N LEU A 108 -3.82 2.50 -9.84
CA LEU A 108 -4.54 3.75 -9.51
C LEU A 108 -5.51 4.21 -10.60
N ALA A 109 -5.27 3.79 -11.84
CA ALA A 109 -6.12 4.11 -12.97
C ALA A 109 -7.42 3.29 -13.00
N SER A 110 -7.48 2.17 -12.26
CA SER A 110 -8.67 1.34 -12.11
C SER A 110 -9.66 2.04 -11.19
N ARG A 111 -10.65 2.68 -11.79
CA ARG A 111 -11.69 3.41 -11.08
C ARG A 111 -13.05 2.77 -11.36
N THR A 112 -13.82 2.51 -10.30
CA THR A 112 -15.08 1.75 -10.33
C THR A 112 -16.16 2.33 -11.26
N TYR A 113 -16.09 3.63 -11.55
CA TYR A 113 -17.02 4.31 -12.46
C TYR A 113 -16.66 4.14 -13.95
N MET A 114 -15.47 3.64 -14.29
CA MET A 114 -15.11 3.35 -15.68
C MET A 114 -15.58 1.95 -16.06
N LYS A 115 -16.69 1.89 -16.80
CA LYS A 115 -17.35 0.63 -17.20
C LYS A 115 -16.77 0.00 -18.47
N HIS A 116 -16.00 0.76 -19.25
CA HIS A 116 -15.47 0.32 -20.54
C HIS A 116 -13.97 0.58 -20.62
N ASN A 117 -13.25 -0.31 -21.30
CA ASN A 117 -11.84 -0.13 -21.60
C ASN A 117 -11.71 0.99 -22.66
N GLY A 118 -11.35 2.18 -22.21
CA GLY A 118 -11.13 3.36 -23.05
C GLY A 118 -9.87 4.10 -22.64
N LEU A 119 -9.88 5.42 -22.72
CA LEU A 119 -8.78 6.26 -22.24
C LEU A 119 -8.55 6.04 -20.73
N HIS A 120 -7.33 5.71 -20.35
CA HIS A 120 -6.97 5.54 -18.94
C HIS A 120 -7.24 6.82 -18.14
N SER A 121 -7.87 6.68 -16.97
CA SER A 121 -8.28 7.82 -16.13
C SER A 121 -7.12 8.76 -15.77
N THR A 122 -5.92 8.22 -15.57
CA THR A 122 -4.70 9.00 -15.29
C THR A 122 -4.26 9.84 -16.49
N ILE A 123 -4.39 9.31 -17.71
CA ILE A 123 -4.07 10.04 -18.94
C ILE A 123 -5.10 11.12 -19.20
N ALA A 124 -6.39 10.81 -19.05
CA ALA A 124 -7.47 11.79 -19.17
C ALA A 124 -7.29 12.98 -18.20
N TRP A 125 -6.89 12.70 -16.96
CA TRP A 125 -6.59 13.73 -15.97
C TRP A 125 -5.37 14.57 -16.37
N ALA A 126 -4.28 13.94 -16.82
CA ALA A 126 -3.10 14.66 -17.29
C ALA A 126 -3.42 15.57 -18.50
N MET A 127 -4.20 15.08 -19.47
CA MET A 127 -4.65 15.87 -20.61
C MET A 127 -5.49 17.08 -20.17
N SER A 128 -6.43 16.88 -19.24
CA SER A 128 -7.24 17.97 -18.69
C SER A 128 -6.40 18.98 -17.92
N SER A 129 -5.40 18.53 -17.16
CA SER A 129 -4.50 19.40 -16.39
C SER A 129 -3.65 20.29 -17.30
N LEU A 130 -3.13 19.74 -18.40
CA LEU A 130 -2.32 20.50 -19.35
C LEU A 130 -3.17 21.50 -20.16
N PHE A 131 -4.41 21.12 -20.51
CA PHE A 131 -5.32 22.00 -21.24
C PHE A 131 -5.75 23.23 -20.42
N HIS A 132 -5.93 23.06 -19.10
CA HIS A 132 -6.27 24.17 -18.21
C HIS A 132 -5.16 25.23 -18.16
N GLN A 133 -3.90 24.81 -18.24
CA GLN A 133 -2.74 25.70 -18.28
C GLN A 133 -2.69 26.51 -19.58
N ALA A 134 -2.94 25.86 -20.72
CA ALA A 134 -3.01 26.51 -22.02
C ALA A 134 -4.16 27.53 -22.12
N LEU A 135 -5.31 27.27 -21.48
CA LEU A 135 -6.40 28.24 -21.43
C LEU A 135 -6.07 29.47 -20.56
N TYR A 136 -5.36 29.30 -19.43
CA TYR A 136 -4.88 30.45 -18.66
C TYR A 136 -3.88 31.29 -19.44
N ASP A 137 -2.92 30.65 -20.13
CA ASP A 137 -1.94 31.36 -20.96
C ASP A 137 -2.62 32.09 -22.12
N PHE A 138 -3.64 31.49 -22.74
CA PHE A 138 -4.42 32.13 -23.80
C PHE A 138 -5.29 33.29 -23.30
N ILE A 139 -5.90 33.16 -22.11
CA ILE A 139 -6.66 34.24 -21.48
C ILE A 139 -5.73 35.39 -21.05
N TYR A 140 -4.55 35.09 -20.50
CA TYR A 140 -3.52 36.09 -20.16
C TYR A 140 -3.02 36.81 -21.41
N ALA A 141 -2.68 36.07 -22.47
CA ALA A 141 -2.25 36.64 -23.75
C ALA A 141 -3.33 37.53 -24.38
N ILE A 142 -4.62 37.12 -24.32
CA ILE A 142 -5.73 37.95 -24.78
C ILE A 142 -5.91 39.20 -23.90
N SER A 143 -5.76 39.08 -22.57
CA SER A 143 -5.86 40.22 -21.65
C SER A 143 -4.75 41.27 -21.87
N GLU A 144 -3.55 40.80 -22.24
CA GLU A 144 -2.39 41.64 -22.52
C GLU A 144 -2.53 42.33 -23.89
N TYR A 145 -3.09 41.63 -24.88
CA TYR A 145 -3.40 42.18 -26.20
C TYR A 145 -4.57 43.17 -26.22
N LEU A 146 -5.59 43.00 -25.37
CA LEU A 146 -6.73 43.92 -25.29
C LEU A 146 -6.49 45.12 -24.35
N ASN A 147 -5.34 45.21 -23.68
CA ASN A 147 -4.99 46.30 -22.76
C ASN A 147 -6.08 46.57 -21.69
N ILE A 148 -6.76 45.51 -21.23
CA ILE A 148 -7.76 45.60 -20.17
C ILE A 148 -7.01 45.43 -18.85
N SER A 149 -6.42 46.50 -18.36
CA SER A 149 -5.69 46.53 -17.08
C SER A 149 -6.59 46.41 -15.84
N LEU A 150 -7.84 45.98 -15.97
CA LEU A 150 -8.81 45.97 -14.89
C LEU A 150 -9.86 44.91 -15.17
N ILE A 151 -9.78 43.71 -14.57
CA ILE A 151 -10.90 42.79 -14.23
C ILE A 151 -10.41 41.39 -13.78
N ILE A 152 -9.14 41.01 -13.89
CA ILE A 152 -8.66 39.70 -13.36
C ILE A 152 -7.77 39.88 -12.12
N ARG A 153 -8.21 40.68 -11.14
CA ARG A 153 -7.54 40.74 -9.82
C ARG A 153 -8.46 40.48 -8.63
N THR A 154 -9.69 40.03 -8.87
CA THR A 154 -10.62 39.65 -7.81
C THR A 154 -11.13 38.24 -8.06
N HIS A 155 -10.82 37.34 -7.12
CA HIS A 155 -11.21 35.93 -7.04
C HIS A 155 -10.42 34.91 -7.85
N PHE A 156 -9.17 34.65 -7.44
CA PHE A 156 -8.83 33.33 -6.89
C PHE A 156 -7.39 33.35 -6.36
N THR A 157 -7.24 33.47 -5.04
CA THR A 157 -6.00 33.15 -4.33
C THR A 157 -5.90 31.62 -4.19
N PRO A 158 -4.94 30.91 -4.82
CA PRO A 158 -4.66 29.53 -4.47
C PRO A 158 -3.79 29.55 -3.20
N GLY A 159 -4.44 29.80 -2.07
CA GLY A 159 -3.83 29.86 -0.75
C GLY A 159 -4.69 29.09 0.24
N SER A 160 -4.69 27.77 0.13
CA SER A 160 -5.13 26.87 1.19
C SER A 160 -4.52 25.50 0.91
N GLN A 161 -3.29 25.32 1.38
CA GLN A 161 -2.77 24.00 1.69
C GLN A 161 -3.64 23.41 2.80
N PHE A 162 -4.24 22.25 2.58
CA PHE A 162 -4.42 21.14 3.51
C PHE A 162 -4.79 19.89 2.70
#